data_AF-A0A9E5AF42-F1
#
_entry.id   AF-A0A9E5AF42-F1
#
_cell.length_a   1.000
_cell.length_b   1.000
_cell.length_c   1.000
_cell.angle_alpha   90.00
_cell.angle_beta   90.00
_cell.angle_gamma   90.00
#
_symmetry.space_group_name_H-M   'P 1'
#
loop_
_entity.id
_entity.type
_entity.pdbx_description
1 polymer ?
#
loop_
_entity_poly.entity_id
_entity_poly.type
_entity_poly.pdbx_seq_one_letter_code
_entity_poly.pdbx_strand_id
1 'polypeptide(L)'
;MPHRVLRRDFSSPKNLLLSLAVVIVVVSVYHQLIQRSVRHQPAEARRAVTAHCRYLIGKRIKDSPTAAIAAQLAGCTAFELKKMATQGGLIQPVMVRITIEKTAEFPLDEHEFIFKSIVINFTLSSAVLSLVTGHWKFNEFNTYSDFTFRTHI
;
A
#
# COMPACT_ATOMS: atom_id res chain seq x y z
N MET A 1 -0.87 48.45 11.88
CA MET A 1 -1.79 47.35 11.51
C MET A 1 -1.41 46.11 12.30
N PRO A 2 -2.15 45.70 13.34
CA PRO A 2 -1.77 44.54 14.12
C PRO A 2 -2.19 43.26 13.41
N HIS A 3 -1.21 42.38 13.16
CA HIS A 3 -1.42 41.01 12.74
C HIS A 3 -2.22 40.26 13.82
N ARG A 4 -3.52 40.05 13.58
CA ARG A 4 -4.30 39.05 14.32
C ARG A 4 -3.77 37.67 13.93
N VAL A 5 -2.79 37.19 14.69
CA VAL A 5 -2.46 35.77 14.77
C VAL A 5 -3.73 35.07 15.25
N LEU A 6 -4.32 34.21 14.41
CA LEU A 6 -5.45 33.35 14.75
C LEU A 6 -5.04 32.39 15.87
N ARG A 7 -5.09 32.87 17.11
CA ARG A 7 -5.02 32.05 18.32
C ARG A 7 -6.41 31.42 18.45
N ARG A 8 -6.60 30.25 17.84
CA ARG A 8 -7.81 29.45 18.08
C ARG A 8 -7.76 28.97 19.53
N ASP A 9 -8.59 29.59 20.37
CA ASP A 9 -8.85 29.11 21.72
C ASP A 9 -9.59 27.76 21.62
N PHE A 10 -8.87 26.68 21.93
CA PHE A 10 -9.39 25.31 22.06
C PHE A 10 -10.22 25.11 23.35
N SER A 11 -10.35 26.14 24.17
CA SER A 11 -11.11 26.16 25.42
C SER A 11 -12.64 26.21 25.20
N SER A 12 -13.11 26.54 23.98
CA SER A 12 -14.53 26.51 23.64
C SER A 12 -14.93 25.14 23.08
N PRO A 13 -15.95 24.45 23.65
CA PRO A 13 -16.39 23.14 23.18
C PRO A 13 -16.87 23.17 21.73
N LYS A 14 -17.39 24.32 21.25
CA LYS A 14 -17.79 24.51 19.84
C LYS A 14 -16.58 24.53 18.90
N ASN A 15 -15.49 25.16 19.30
CA ASN A 15 -14.25 25.21 18.49
C ASN A 15 -13.55 23.85 18.46
N LEU A 16 -13.62 23.10 19.56
CA LEU A 16 -13.11 21.74 19.64
C LEU A 16 -13.90 20.79 18.73
N LEU A 17 -15.24 20.86 18.76
CA LEU A 17 -16.11 20.09 17.87
C LEU A 17 -15.88 20.43 16.40
N LEU A 18 -15.76 21.72 16.06
CA LEU A 18 -15.46 22.15 14.69
C LEU A 18 -14.09 21.63 14.23
N SER A 19 -13.08 21.70 15.09
CA SER A 19 -11.73 21.22 14.76
C SER A 19 -11.72 19.71 14.55
N LEU A 20 -12.42 18.97 15.42
CA LEU A 20 -12.58 17.52 15.29
C LEU A 20 -13.29 17.16 13.97
N ALA A 21 -14.38 17.87 13.63
CA ALA A 21 -15.10 17.66 12.39
C ALA A 21 -14.20 17.90 11.16
N VAL A 22 -13.41 18.98 11.16
CA VAL A 22 -12.45 19.25 10.09
C VAL A 22 -11.40 18.14 9.97
N VAL A 23 -10.84 17.67 11.09
CA VAL A 23 -9.87 16.57 11.09
C VAL A 23 -10.49 15.29 10.52
N ILE A 24 -11.71 14.94 10.94
CA ILE A 24 -12.42 13.75 10.42
C ILE A 24 -12.62 13.86 8.90
N VAL A 25 -13.05 15.02 8.41
CA VAL A 25 -13.24 15.25 6.97
C VAL A 25 -11.92 15.11 6.22
N VAL A 26 -10.84 15.74 6.70
CA VAL A 26 -9.52 15.67 6.07
C VAL A 26 -9.00 14.24 6.02
N VAL A 27 -9.07 13.50 7.12
CA VAL A 27 -8.61 12.10 7.20
C VAL A 27 -9.42 11.20 6.27
N SER A 28 -10.74 11.40 6.21
CA SER A 28 -11.65 10.62 5.35
C SER A 28 -11.39 10.88 3.88
N VAL A 29 -11.25 12.14 3.48
CA VAL A 29 -10.91 12.53 2.10
C VAL A 29 -9.56 11.95 1.70
N TYR A 30 -8.56 12.06 2.58
CA TYR A 30 -7.23 11.51 2.33
C TYR A 30 -7.25 9.98 2.12
N HIS A 31 -7.97 9.23 2.96
CA HIS A 31 -8.10 7.78 2.80
C HIS A 31 -8.79 7.40 1.48
N GLN A 32 -9.86 8.11 1.11
CA GLN A 32 -10.53 7.86 -0.18
C GLN A 32 -9.61 8.13 -1.36
N LEU A 33 -8.79 9.18 -1.30
CA LEU A 33 -7.84 9.51 -2.35
C LEU A 33 -6.76 8.42 -2.49
N ILE A 34 -6.22 7.91 -1.39
CA ILE A 34 -5.26 6.79 -1.44
C ILE A 34 -5.91 5.57 -2.08
N GLN A 35 -7.08 5.18 -1.58
CA GLN A 35 -7.78 3.99 -2.06
C GLN A 35 -8.06 4.09 -3.56
N ARG A 36 -8.50 5.27 -4.04
CA ARG A 36 -8.73 5.52 -5.47
C ARG A 36 -7.43 5.47 -6.27
N SER A 37 -6.41 6.22 -5.83
CA SER A 37 -5.11 6.29 -6.50
C SER A 37 -4.50 4.90 -6.68
N VAL A 38 -4.48 4.08 -5.63
CA VAL A 38 -3.95 2.71 -5.68
C VAL A 38 -4.78 1.79 -6.56
N ARG A 39 -6.13 1.86 -6.50
CA ARG A 39 -7.01 1.06 -7.38
C ARG A 39 -6.79 1.36 -8.87
N HIS A 40 -6.37 2.58 -9.21
CA HIS A 40 -6.06 2.94 -10.60
C HIS A 40 -4.66 2.51 -11.05
N GLN A 41 -3.92 1.75 -10.24
CA GLN A 41 -2.55 1.33 -10.52
C GLN A 41 -2.37 -0.20 -10.49
N PRO A 42 -3.15 -0.97 -11.27
CA PRO A 42 -3.03 -2.42 -11.32
C PRO A 42 -1.66 -2.87 -11.86
N ALA A 43 -1.01 -2.08 -12.71
CA ALA A 43 0.32 -2.40 -13.23
C ALA A 43 1.37 -2.44 -12.12
N GLU A 44 1.35 -1.48 -11.19
CA GLU A 44 2.29 -1.46 -10.05
C GLU A 44 2.02 -2.59 -9.07
N ALA A 45 0.75 -2.93 -8.84
CA ALA A 45 0.37 -4.10 -8.05
C ALA A 45 0.88 -5.41 -8.66
N ARG A 46 0.72 -5.60 -9.98
CA ARG A 46 1.27 -6.77 -10.68
C ARG A 46 2.79 -6.82 -10.58
N ARG A 47 3.47 -5.68 -10.77
CA ARG A 47 4.93 -5.58 -10.62
C ARG A 47 5.38 -5.99 -9.22
N ALA A 48 4.75 -5.48 -8.16
CA ALA A 48 5.09 -5.80 -6.78
C ALA A 48 4.94 -7.30 -6.46
N VAL A 49 3.80 -7.91 -6.84
CA VAL A 49 3.56 -9.35 -6.65
C VAL A 49 4.58 -10.19 -7.44
N THR A 50 4.83 -9.82 -8.70
CA THR A 50 5.80 -10.52 -9.56
C THR A 50 7.21 -10.44 -8.99
N ALA A 51 7.65 -9.24 -8.56
CA ALA A 51 8.97 -9.02 -7.98
C ALA A 51 9.14 -9.80 -6.68
N HIS A 52 8.11 -9.80 -5.82
CA HIS A 52 8.12 -10.56 -4.57
C HIS A 52 8.18 -12.07 -4.81
N CYS A 53 7.40 -12.59 -5.76
CA CYS A 53 7.45 -13.98 -6.17
C CYS A 53 8.85 -14.40 -6.61
N ARG A 54 9.47 -13.61 -7.49
CA ARG A 54 10.84 -13.86 -7.96
C ARG A 54 11.86 -13.79 -6.83
N TYR A 55 11.68 -12.87 -5.88
CA TYR A 55 12.53 -12.76 -4.69
C TYR A 55 12.45 -14.01 -3.81
N LEU A 56 11.25 -14.54 -3.54
CA LEU A 56 11.07 -15.75 -2.73
C LEU A 56 11.64 -17.00 -3.42
N ILE A 57 11.49 -17.12 -4.74
CA ILE A 57 12.13 -18.20 -5.51
C ILE A 57 13.64 -18.05 -5.49
N GLY A 58 14.15 -16.83 -5.72
CA GLY A 58 15.58 -16.53 -5.68
C GLY A 58 16.24 -16.86 -4.35
N LYS A 59 15.52 -16.75 -3.23
CA LYS A 59 16.02 -17.21 -1.92
C LYS A 59 16.23 -18.73 -1.83
N ARG A 60 15.46 -19.51 -2.57
CA ARG A 60 15.49 -20.99 -2.59
C ARG A 60 16.36 -21.56 -3.71
N ILE A 61 17.09 -20.69 -4.43
CA ILE A 61 17.86 -21.08 -5.64
C ILE A 61 18.92 -22.14 -5.37
N LYS A 62 19.47 -22.18 -4.16
CA LYS A 62 20.52 -23.13 -3.78
C LYS A 62 19.98 -24.54 -3.51
N ASP A 63 18.68 -24.66 -3.26
CA ASP A 63 18.03 -25.88 -2.77
C ASP A 63 17.17 -26.55 -3.84
N SER A 64 17.23 -26.09 -5.10
CA SER A 64 16.35 -26.55 -6.18
C SER A 64 17.08 -26.72 -7.52
N PRO A 65 16.69 -27.70 -8.36
CA PRO A 65 17.24 -27.85 -9.71
C PRO A 65 16.97 -26.61 -10.58
N THR A 66 17.96 -26.16 -11.34
CA THR A 66 17.87 -24.95 -12.18
C THR A 66 16.67 -24.94 -13.12
N ALA A 67 16.29 -26.10 -13.68
CA ALA A 67 15.13 -26.22 -14.56
C ALA A 67 13.80 -25.96 -13.83
N ALA A 68 13.67 -26.41 -12.58
CA ALA A 68 12.49 -26.16 -11.75
C ALA A 68 12.37 -24.66 -11.40
N ILE A 69 13.51 -24.00 -11.15
CA ILE A 69 13.55 -22.57 -10.84
C ILE A 69 13.13 -21.73 -12.05
N ALA A 70 13.60 -22.07 -13.24
CA ALA A 70 13.22 -21.36 -14.47
C ALA A 70 11.70 -21.42 -14.71
N ALA A 71 11.09 -22.59 -14.52
CA ALA A 71 9.65 -22.76 -14.61
C ALA A 71 8.90 -21.92 -13.56
N GLN A 72 9.35 -21.94 -12.31
CA GLN A 72 8.77 -21.13 -11.24
C GLN A 72 8.88 -19.61 -11.52
N LEU A 73 10.02 -19.14 -12.02
CA LEU A 73 10.21 -17.72 -12.35
C LEU A 73 9.31 -17.25 -13.50
N ALA A 74 9.04 -18.12 -14.48
CA ALA A 74 8.07 -17.87 -15.55
C ALA A 74 6.64 -17.81 -15.00
N GLY A 75 6.30 -18.71 -14.06
CA GLY A 75 5.01 -18.75 -13.38
C GLY A 75 4.70 -17.53 -12.50
N CYS A 76 5.70 -16.72 -12.12
CA CYS A 76 5.47 -15.53 -11.28
C CYS A 76 4.58 -14.45 -11.91
N THR A 77 4.34 -14.49 -13.22
CA THR A 77 3.39 -13.59 -13.89
C THR A 77 2.01 -14.22 -14.10
N ALA A 78 1.85 -15.49 -13.75
CA ALA A 78 0.65 -16.27 -14.01
C ALA A 78 -0.39 -16.10 -12.88
N PHE A 79 -0.98 -14.91 -12.79
CA PHE A 79 -2.04 -14.60 -11.83
C PHE A 79 -2.91 -13.44 -12.33
N GLU A 80 -4.11 -13.34 -11.78
CA GLU A 80 -5.00 -12.21 -12.00
C GLU A 80 -5.19 -11.38 -10.73
N LEU A 81 -5.24 -10.06 -10.89
CA LEU A 81 -5.53 -9.15 -9.78
C LEU A 81 -7.04 -9.14 -9.51
N LYS A 82 -7.46 -9.49 -8.30
CA LYS A 82 -8.87 -9.45 -7.89
C LYS A 82 -9.22 -8.17 -7.16
N LYS A 83 -8.40 -7.79 -6.17
CA LYS A 83 -8.73 -6.69 -5.27
C LYS A 83 -7.48 -5.99 -4.77
N MET A 84 -7.60 -4.68 -4.60
CA MET A 84 -6.59 -3.84 -3.97
C MET A 84 -7.23 -3.00 -2.86
N ALA A 85 -6.67 -3.10 -1.66
CA ALA A 85 -7.09 -2.34 -0.50
C ALA A 85 -5.91 -1.65 0.16
N THR A 86 -6.12 -0.45 0.68
CA THR A 86 -5.09 0.30 1.40
C THR A 86 -5.45 0.49 2.86
N GLN A 87 -4.43 0.60 3.71
CA GLN A 87 -4.55 0.97 5.11
C GLN A 87 -3.34 1.83 5.52
N GLY A 88 -3.51 2.69 6.52
CA GLY A 88 -2.45 3.58 6.99
C GLY A 88 -2.38 4.88 6.20
N GLY A 89 -1.21 5.53 6.15
CA GLY A 89 -1.03 6.86 5.58
C GLY A 89 -1.05 7.99 6.63
N LEU A 90 -1.02 9.24 6.19
CA LEU A 90 -0.95 10.51 6.94
C LEU A 90 0.23 10.69 7.92
N ILE A 91 0.51 9.72 8.78
CA ILE A 91 1.63 9.66 9.74
C ILE A 91 2.41 8.34 9.57
N GLN A 92 1.71 7.27 9.19
CA GLN A 92 2.29 5.95 8.99
C GLN A 92 2.42 5.62 7.50
N PRO A 93 3.30 4.67 7.12
CA PRO A 93 3.39 4.19 5.74
C PRO A 93 2.06 3.60 5.27
N VAL A 94 1.78 3.72 3.97
CA VAL A 94 0.59 3.09 3.39
C VAL A 94 0.89 1.62 3.17
N MET A 95 0.03 0.77 3.71
CA MET A 95 0.02 -0.66 3.47
C MET A 95 -0.98 -0.96 2.34
N VAL A 96 -0.59 -1.77 1.37
CA VAL A 96 -1.44 -2.19 0.26
C VAL A 96 -1.60 -3.70 0.30
N ARG A 97 -2.83 -4.14 0.53
CA ARG A 97 -3.24 -5.53 0.35
C ARG A 97 -3.64 -5.75 -1.10
N ILE A 98 -3.00 -6.72 -1.73
CA ILE A 98 -3.26 -7.18 -3.08
C ILE A 98 -3.78 -8.61 -2.98
N THR A 99 -5.03 -8.82 -3.37
CA THR A 99 -5.63 -10.14 -3.48
C THR A 99 -5.54 -10.60 -4.94
N ILE A 100 -5.02 -11.80 -5.15
CA ILE A 100 -4.85 -12.40 -6.47
C ILE A 100 -5.70 -13.66 -6.63
N GLU A 101 -6.02 -13.97 -7.88
CA GLU A 101 -6.46 -15.30 -8.31
C GLU A 101 -5.29 -15.96 -9.03
N LYS A 102 -4.87 -17.11 -8.52
CA LYS A 102 -3.72 -17.84 -9.05
C LYS A 102 -4.17 -18.69 -10.22
N THR A 103 -3.30 -18.86 -11.20
CA THR A 103 -3.41 -19.97 -12.15
C THR A 103 -2.67 -21.19 -11.60
N ALA A 104 -2.79 -22.34 -12.28
CA ALA A 104 -2.06 -23.56 -11.93
C ALA A 104 -0.52 -23.39 -12.00
N GLU A 105 -0.04 -22.36 -12.71
CA GLU A 105 1.38 -22.10 -12.93
C GLU A 105 1.98 -21.14 -11.89
N PHE A 106 1.14 -20.50 -11.05
CA PHE A 106 1.64 -19.59 -10.02
C PHE A 106 2.36 -20.38 -8.91
N PRO A 107 3.62 -20.07 -8.59
CA PRO A 107 4.48 -20.93 -7.78
C PRO A 107 4.37 -20.70 -6.26
N LEU A 108 3.48 -19.81 -5.81
CA LEU A 108 3.32 -19.43 -4.41
C LEU A 108 1.96 -19.87 -3.85
N ASP A 109 1.95 -20.26 -2.57
CA ASP A 109 0.75 -20.73 -1.86
C ASP A 109 -0.09 -19.57 -1.30
N GLU A 110 0.36 -18.33 -1.45
CA GLU A 110 -0.31 -17.13 -0.97
C GLU A 110 -1.28 -16.53 -2.01
N HIS A 111 -2.51 -16.23 -1.59
CA HIS A 111 -3.51 -15.52 -2.39
C HIS A 111 -3.57 -14.02 -2.09
N GLU A 112 -2.93 -13.60 -1.01
CA GLU A 112 -2.90 -12.22 -0.55
C GLU A 112 -1.48 -11.79 -0.26
N PHE A 113 -1.13 -10.60 -0.76
CA PHE A 113 0.17 -9.98 -0.55
C PHE A 113 -0.03 -8.62 0.07
N ILE A 114 0.64 -8.36 1.20
CA ILE A 114 0.59 -7.08 1.88
C ILE A 114 1.94 -6.40 1.72
N PHE A 115 1.94 -5.34 0.93
CA PHE A 115 3.13 -4.54 0.66
C PHE A 115 3.09 -3.24 1.44
N LYS A 116 4.24 -2.87 2.00
CA LYS A 116 4.44 -1.54 2.56
C LYS A 116 4.92 -0.60 1.46
N SER A 117 4.31 0.58 1.34
CA SER A 117 4.82 1.64 0.47
C SER A 117 6.24 2.00 0.88
N ILE A 118 7.18 2.12 -0.06
CA ILE A 118 8.57 2.44 0.30
C ILE A 118 8.62 3.86 0.87
N VAL A 119 9.06 3.98 2.11
CA VAL A 119 9.45 5.25 2.71
C VAL A 119 10.90 5.50 2.30
N ILE A 120 11.13 5.91 1.05
CA ILE A 120 12.48 6.33 0.65
C ILE A 120 12.67 7.76 1.17
N ASN A 121 12.79 7.95 2.49
CA ASN A 121 13.05 9.23 3.15
C ASN A 121 12.21 10.41 2.61
N PHE A 122 10.91 10.53 2.90
CA PHE A 122 10.21 11.77 2.56
C PHE A 122 9.08 12.19 3.51
N THR A 123 9.03 13.51 3.62
CA THR A 123 7.98 14.39 4.13
C THR A 123 6.63 14.17 3.44
N LEU A 124 5.56 14.72 4.06
CA LEU A 124 4.17 14.70 3.61
C LEU A 124 3.97 14.96 2.09
N SER A 125 4.88 15.72 1.46
CA SER A 125 4.83 16.06 0.03
C SER A 125 4.94 14.87 -0.91
N SER A 126 5.72 13.84 -0.57
CA SER A 126 5.86 12.64 -1.42
C SER A 126 4.59 11.80 -1.45
N ALA A 127 3.91 11.66 -0.31
CA ALA A 127 2.62 10.99 -0.22
C ALA A 127 1.56 11.74 -1.03
N VAL A 128 1.56 13.08 -0.98
CA VAL A 128 0.71 13.92 -1.81
C VAL A 128 1.08 13.79 -3.30
N LEU A 129 2.36 13.71 -3.64
CA LEU A 129 2.78 13.53 -5.02
C LEU A 129 2.37 12.16 -5.57
N SER A 130 2.50 11.07 -4.82
CA SER A 130 2.01 9.75 -5.24
C SER A 130 0.48 9.70 -5.32
N LEU A 131 -0.22 10.44 -4.46
CA LEU A 131 -1.67 10.62 -4.58
C LEU A 131 -2.07 11.28 -5.90
N VAL A 132 -1.34 12.33 -6.30
CA VAL A 132 -1.63 13.13 -7.51
C VAL A 132 -1.15 12.44 -8.78
N THR A 133 0.06 11.89 -8.78
CA THR A 133 0.70 11.29 -9.96
C THR A 133 0.35 9.82 -10.16
N GLY A 134 -0.13 9.15 -9.10
CA GLY A 134 -0.41 7.72 -9.12
C GLY A 134 0.82 6.82 -9.11
N HIS A 135 2.04 7.36 -9.00
CA HIS A 135 3.25 6.54 -8.94
C HIS A 135 3.49 6.02 -7.52
N TRP A 136 3.05 4.79 -7.27
CA TRP A 136 3.30 4.07 -6.03
C TRP A 136 4.53 3.18 -6.16
N LYS A 137 5.40 3.21 -5.15
CA LYS A 137 6.50 2.25 -5.00
C LYS A 137 6.28 1.42 -3.74
N PHE A 138 6.46 0.11 -3.87
CA PHE A 138 6.24 -0.85 -2.81
C PHE A 138 7.53 -1.58 -2.45
N ASN A 139 7.74 -1.86 -1.17
CA ASN A 139 8.88 -2.63 -0.74
C ASN A 139 8.62 -4.11 -1.04
N GLU A 140 9.17 -4.59 -2.15
CA GLU A 140 9.08 -5.97 -2.63
C GLU A 140 9.88 -6.99 -1.80
N PHE A 141 10.80 -6.52 -0.95
CA PHE A 141 11.65 -7.36 -0.10
C PHE A 141 11.00 -7.73 1.24
N ASN A 142 10.06 -6.90 1.72
CA ASN A 142 9.33 -7.10 2.97
C ASN A 142 7.83 -7.08 2.70
N THR A 143 7.25 -8.27 2.52
CA THR A 143 5.81 -8.47 2.70
C THR A 143 5.53 -8.79 4.16
N TYR A 144 4.47 -8.21 4.70
CA TYR A 144 4.05 -8.47 6.07
C TYR A 144 2.93 -9.50 6.02
N SER A 145 3.19 -10.76 6.35
CA SER A 145 2.15 -11.78 6.50
C SER A 145 1.23 -11.50 7.70
N ASP A 146 1.71 -10.74 8.69
CA ASP A 146 1.08 -10.63 10.01
C ASP A 146 0.43 -9.26 10.30
N PHE A 147 0.23 -8.42 9.27
CA PHE A 147 -0.49 -7.16 9.47
C PHE A 147 -2.01 -7.40 9.38
N THR A 148 -2.68 -7.40 10.54
CA THR A 148 -4.13 -7.54 10.59
C THR A 148 -4.81 -6.30 9.99
N PHE A 149 -5.30 -6.39 8.75
CA PHE A 149 -6.30 -5.42 8.29
C PHE A 149 -7.57 -5.72 9.05
N ARG A 150 -7.85 -4.95 10.12
CA ARG A 150 -9.19 -4.97 10.71
C ARG A 150 -10.13 -4.35 9.69
N THR A 151 -10.88 -5.21 9.00
CA THR A 151 -12.07 -4.84 8.25
C THR A 151 -13.08 -4.24 9.21
N HIS A 152 -13.17 -2.91 9.24
CA HIS A 152 -14.43 -2.27 9.60
C HIS A 152 -15.30 -2.32 8.34
N ILE A 153 -16.18 -3.33 8.32
CA ILE A 153 -17.40 -3.35 7.50
C ILE A 153 -18.35 -2.33 8.10
#